data_AF-A0A9W4DMQ8-F1
#
_entry.id   AF-A0A9W4DMQ8-F1
#
_cell.length_a   1.000
_cell.length_b   1.000
_cell.length_c   1.000
_cell.angle_alpha   90.00
_cell.angle_beta   90.00
_cell.angle_gamma   90.00
#
_symmetry.space_group_name_H-M   'P 1'
#
loop_
_entity.id
_entity.type
_entity.pdbx_description
1 polymer ?
#
loop_
_entity_poly.entity_id
_entity_poly.type
_entity_poly.pdbx_seq_one_letter_code
_entity_poly.pdbx_strand_id
1 'polypeptide(L)'
;MPCRPAGLAGWHGGIADSFRDNSDYLHLVGGQFACHPGGFVDHTVEVVPERAAHPIVAGLTSVALHTEQYWVLADGHNQVLATTTLPSRQGDPWAEPVMSPAVWTRQWGEGRIFVCTVGHQPQDLDVPAVRSVVERGLTWASR
;
A
#
# COMPACT_ATOMS: atom_id res chain seq x y z
N MET A 1 -26.71 5.40 20.98
CA MET A 1 -25.23 5.35 21.06
C MET A 1 -24.71 5.75 19.69
N PRO A 2 -23.83 6.76 19.56
CA PRO A 2 -23.19 7.00 18.26
C PRO A 2 -22.25 5.81 18.00
N CYS A 3 -22.32 5.23 16.79
CA CYS A 3 -21.35 4.24 16.36
C CYS A 3 -19.96 4.87 16.48
N ARG A 4 -19.04 4.25 17.23
CA ARG A 4 -17.63 4.61 17.16
C ARG A 4 -17.18 4.37 15.72
N PRO A 5 -16.55 5.35 15.05
CA PRO A 5 -16.00 5.12 13.72
C PRO A 5 -14.97 3.99 13.81
N ALA A 6 -15.16 2.95 12.98
CA ALA A 6 -14.26 1.81 12.94
C ALA A 6 -13.13 2.11 11.95
N GLY A 7 -11.89 1.76 12.34
CA GLY A 7 -10.79 1.71 11.40
C GLY A 7 -10.92 0.54 10.42
N LEU A 8 -10.23 0.65 9.29
CA LEU A 8 -10.13 -0.39 8.27
C LEU A 8 -8.65 -0.62 7.98
N ALA A 9 -8.26 -1.88 7.91
CA ALA A 9 -6.92 -2.23 7.51
C ALA A 9 -6.97 -3.45 6.60
N GLY A 10 -6.07 -3.49 5.64
CA GLY A 10 -5.97 -4.64 4.77
C GLY A 10 -4.69 -4.67 3.96
N TRP A 11 -4.56 -5.76 3.23
CA TRP A 11 -3.32 -6.16 2.60
C TRP A 11 -3.57 -6.66 1.18
N HIS A 12 -2.71 -6.22 0.26
CA HIS A 12 -2.66 -6.62 -1.12
C HIS A 12 -4.03 -6.53 -1.83
N GLY A 13 -4.38 -7.49 -2.68
CA GLY A 13 -5.65 -7.51 -3.42
C GLY A 13 -6.89 -7.55 -2.53
N GLY A 14 -6.77 -8.07 -1.31
CA GLY A 14 -7.85 -8.08 -0.32
C GLY A 14 -8.30 -6.70 0.15
N ILE A 15 -7.52 -5.65 -0.14
CA ILE A 15 -7.93 -4.26 0.11
C ILE A 15 -7.92 -3.41 -1.16
N ALA A 16 -6.80 -3.37 -1.89
CA ALA A 16 -6.60 -2.44 -2.99
C ALA A 16 -7.21 -2.94 -4.30
N ASP A 17 -7.55 -4.23 -4.39
CA ASP A 17 -8.14 -4.85 -5.58
C ASP A 17 -9.60 -5.31 -5.39
N SER A 18 -10.15 -5.06 -4.21
CA SER A 18 -11.50 -5.47 -3.84
C SER A 18 -12.54 -4.40 -4.20
N PHE A 19 -13.78 -4.81 -4.47
CA PHE A 19 -14.93 -3.93 -4.71
C PHE A 19 -14.68 -2.85 -5.78
N ARG A 20 -14.05 -3.24 -6.91
CA ARG A 20 -13.63 -2.33 -7.99
C ARG A 20 -14.76 -1.48 -8.60
N ASP A 21 -16.01 -1.90 -8.43
CA ASP A 21 -17.22 -1.24 -8.92
C ASP A 21 -17.93 -0.39 -7.86
N ASN A 22 -17.37 -0.26 -6.65
CA ASN A 22 -17.95 0.50 -5.56
C ASN A 22 -17.17 1.80 -5.30
N SER A 23 -17.73 2.92 -5.77
CA SER A 23 -17.12 4.24 -5.61
C SER A 23 -16.89 4.65 -4.15
N ASP A 24 -17.80 4.28 -3.25
CA ASP A 24 -17.70 4.64 -1.84
C ASP A 24 -16.55 3.88 -1.17
N TYR A 25 -16.37 2.61 -1.52
CA TYR A 25 -15.24 1.82 -1.05
C TYR A 25 -13.92 2.39 -1.58
N LEU A 26 -13.82 2.68 -2.88
CA LEU A 26 -12.61 3.25 -3.48
C LEU A 26 -12.26 4.62 -2.87
N HIS A 27 -13.27 5.45 -2.56
CA HIS A 27 -13.08 6.72 -1.89
C HIS A 27 -12.63 6.54 -0.43
N LEU A 28 -13.15 5.52 0.27
CA LEU A 28 -12.75 5.17 1.63
C LEU A 28 -11.28 4.70 1.69
N VAL A 29 -10.85 3.80 0.79
CA VAL A 29 -9.47 3.30 0.79
C VAL A 29 -8.48 4.27 0.13
N GLY A 30 -8.97 5.17 -0.72
CA GLY A 30 -8.18 6.21 -1.39
C GLY A 30 -7.27 5.71 -2.50
N GLY A 31 -7.41 4.45 -2.91
CA GLY A 31 -6.58 3.86 -3.97
C GLY A 31 -7.19 2.61 -4.58
N GLN A 32 -6.83 2.34 -5.83
CA GLN A 32 -7.30 1.18 -6.60
C GLN A 32 -6.14 0.56 -7.35
N PHE A 33 -6.04 -0.78 -7.29
CA PHE A 33 -5.16 -1.54 -8.16
C PHE A 33 -5.54 -1.31 -9.64
N ALA A 34 -4.59 -0.84 -10.43
CA ALA A 34 -4.72 -0.76 -11.88
C ALA A 34 -4.19 -2.03 -12.55
N CYS A 35 -2.92 -2.36 -12.27
CA CYS A 35 -2.22 -3.50 -12.84
C CYS A 35 -0.93 -3.80 -12.06
N HIS A 36 -0.25 -4.87 -12.48
CA HIS A 36 1.02 -5.37 -11.95
C HIS A 36 1.90 -5.86 -13.11
N PRO A 37 2.51 -4.95 -13.89
CA PRO A 37 3.25 -5.31 -15.08
C PRO A 37 4.38 -6.32 -14.81
N GLY A 38 4.37 -7.44 -15.53
CA GLY A 38 5.36 -8.50 -15.40
C GLY A 38 5.04 -9.57 -14.35
N GLY A 39 3.92 -9.47 -13.63
CA GLY A 39 3.55 -10.44 -12.61
C GLY A 39 4.51 -10.39 -11.42
N PHE A 40 5.30 -11.44 -11.21
CA PHE A 40 6.30 -11.53 -10.15
C PHE A 40 7.63 -10.96 -10.62
N VAL A 41 8.08 -9.89 -9.98
CA VAL A 41 9.28 -9.14 -10.40
C VAL A 41 10.13 -8.75 -9.20
N ASP A 42 11.44 -8.65 -9.43
CA ASP A 42 12.35 -8.02 -8.48
C ASP A 42 12.09 -6.52 -8.45
N HIS A 43 11.81 -6.00 -7.26
CA HIS A 43 11.62 -4.57 -7.04
C HIS A 43 11.96 -4.18 -5.60
N THR A 44 12.07 -2.88 -5.37
CA THR A 44 12.30 -2.31 -4.05
C THR A 44 11.09 -1.47 -3.64
N VAL A 45 10.70 -1.61 -2.38
CA VAL A 45 9.79 -0.69 -1.70
C VAL A 45 10.61 0.20 -0.78
N GLU A 46 10.42 1.51 -0.89
CA GLU A 46 11.22 2.53 -0.21
C GLU A 46 10.32 3.35 0.72
N VAL A 47 10.75 3.54 1.95
CA VAL A 47 10.07 4.40 2.92
C VAL A 47 10.28 5.85 2.50
N VAL A 48 9.19 6.63 2.50
CA VAL A 48 9.25 8.07 2.23
C VAL A 48 10.04 8.75 3.37
N PRO A 49 11.16 9.44 3.10
CA PRO A 49 12.03 9.98 4.15
C PRO A 49 11.31 10.88 5.16
N GLU A 50 10.40 11.72 4.69
CA GLU A 50 9.60 12.64 5.52
C GLU A 50 8.58 11.92 6.42
N ARG A 51 8.42 10.60 6.22
CA ARG A 51 7.51 9.72 6.97
C ARG A 51 8.24 8.64 7.75
N ALA A 52 9.57 8.62 7.77
CA ALA A 52 10.37 7.59 8.44
C ALA A 52 10.08 7.46 9.95
N ALA A 53 9.59 8.53 10.59
CA ALA A 53 9.18 8.51 11.99
C ALA A 53 7.76 7.93 12.23
N HIS A 54 6.98 7.67 11.19
CA HIS A 54 5.63 7.13 11.34
C HIS A 54 5.69 5.72 11.94
N PRO A 55 4.89 5.40 12.98
CA PRO A 55 5.03 4.17 13.75
C PRO A 55 4.94 2.87 12.93
N ILE A 56 4.23 2.90 11.80
CA ILE A 56 4.10 1.75 10.89
C ILE A 56 5.45 1.40 10.23
N VAL A 57 6.22 2.41 9.80
CA VAL A 57 7.48 2.23 9.05
C VAL A 57 8.73 2.56 9.87
N ALA A 58 8.57 2.89 11.16
CA ALA A 58 9.67 3.27 12.03
C ALA A 58 10.80 2.23 12.03
N GLY A 59 12.03 2.70 11.78
CA GLY A 59 13.24 1.87 11.71
C GLY A 59 13.43 1.10 10.40
N LEU A 60 12.56 1.31 9.40
CA LEU A 60 12.69 0.74 8.06
C LEU A 60 13.14 1.83 7.09
N THR A 61 13.95 1.44 6.10
CA THR A 61 14.40 2.35 5.02
C THR A 61 13.90 1.84 3.67
N SER A 62 14.20 0.60 3.35
CA SER A 62 13.73 -0.05 2.13
C SER A 62 13.71 -1.57 2.30
N VAL A 63 13.01 -2.25 1.40
CA VAL A 63 12.97 -3.72 1.33
C VAL A 63 12.97 -4.15 -0.13
N ALA A 64 13.91 -5.04 -0.48
CA ALA A 64 13.97 -5.69 -1.79
C ALA A 64 13.16 -6.99 -1.75
N LEU A 65 12.37 -7.25 -2.80
CA LEU A 65 11.37 -8.31 -2.84
C LEU A 65 11.29 -8.92 -4.25
N HIS A 66 10.84 -10.17 -4.33
CA HIS A 66 10.41 -10.83 -5.56
C HIS A 66 8.95 -11.25 -5.43
N THR A 67 8.04 -10.36 -5.81
CA THR A 67 6.58 -10.56 -5.72
C THR A 67 5.88 -9.63 -6.72
N GLU A 68 4.56 -9.52 -6.66
CA GLU A 68 3.83 -8.58 -7.51
C GLU A 68 4.13 -7.11 -7.14
N GLN A 69 4.32 -6.29 -8.17
CA GLN A 69 4.55 -4.85 -8.02
C GLN A 69 3.33 -4.07 -8.51
N TYR A 70 2.57 -3.49 -7.58
CA TYR A 70 1.30 -2.83 -7.91
C TYR A 70 1.49 -1.41 -8.48
N TRP A 71 0.90 -1.16 -9.64
CA TRP A 71 0.49 0.17 -10.07
C TRP A 71 -0.86 0.50 -9.44
N VAL A 72 -0.91 1.56 -8.64
CA VAL A 72 -2.12 2.00 -7.94
C VAL A 72 -2.56 3.37 -8.46
N LEU A 73 -3.85 3.51 -8.78
CA LEU A 73 -4.48 4.82 -8.93
C LEU A 73 -4.83 5.33 -7.53
N ALA A 74 -4.28 6.47 -7.14
CA ALA A 74 -4.46 7.03 -5.80
C ALA A 74 -4.68 8.54 -5.84
N ASP A 75 -5.27 9.09 -4.79
CA ASP A 75 -5.48 10.54 -4.64
C ASP A 75 -4.53 11.17 -3.61
N GLY A 76 -4.50 12.51 -3.56
CA GLY A 76 -3.62 13.28 -2.69
C GLY A 76 -4.01 13.33 -1.21
N HIS A 77 -5.13 12.74 -0.79
CA HIS A 77 -5.53 12.67 0.62
C HIS A 77 -4.85 11.51 1.37
N ASN A 78 -4.15 10.62 0.65
CA ASN A 78 -3.37 9.55 1.26
C ASN A 78 -2.08 10.09 1.87
N GLN A 79 -1.80 9.70 3.11
CA GLN A 79 -0.47 9.83 3.69
C GLN A 79 0.36 8.61 3.26
N VAL A 80 1.05 8.74 2.13
CA VAL A 80 1.94 7.69 1.60
C VAL A 80 3.15 7.53 2.50
N LEU A 81 3.38 6.31 3.01
CA LEU A 81 4.47 5.95 3.92
C LEU A 81 5.62 5.26 3.19
N ALA A 82 5.31 4.51 2.13
CA ALA A 82 6.31 3.87 1.29
C ALA A 82 5.83 3.82 -0.17
N THR A 83 6.78 3.88 -1.09
CA THR A 83 6.57 3.88 -2.54
C THR A 83 7.37 2.75 -3.20
N THR A 84 6.99 2.41 -4.42
CA THR A 84 7.81 1.59 -5.32
C THR A 84 7.83 2.24 -6.69
N THR A 85 8.89 2.04 -7.46
CA THR A 85 9.02 2.62 -8.81
C THR A 85 8.89 1.52 -9.85
N LEU A 86 7.84 1.58 -10.66
CA LEU A 86 7.67 0.73 -11.82
C LEU A 86 8.54 1.30 -12.96
N PRO A 87 9.44 0.49 -13.55
CA PRO A 87 10.26 0.98 -14.66
C PRO A 87 9.41 1.19 -15.92
N SER A 88 9.94 1.98 -16.85
CA SER A 88 9.51 1.97 -18.26
C SER A 88 10.47 1.08 -19.04
N ARG A 89 9.96 0.03 -19.68
CA ARG A 89 10.73 -0.92 -20.50
C ARG A 89 10.34 -0.79 -21.96
N GLN A 90 11.23 -1.24 -22.85
CA GLN A 90 10.93 -1.28 -24.28
C GLN A 90 9.71 -2.16 -24.54
N GLY A 91 8.68 -1.57 -25.16
CA GLY A 91 7.41 -2.24 -25.47
C GLY A 91 6.29 -2.00 -24.46
N ASP A 92 6.58 -1.35 -23.32
CA ASP A 92 5.53 -0.91 -22.41
C ASP A 92 4.71 0.24 -23.04
N PRO A 93 3.40 0.35 -22.73
CA PRO A 93 2.54 1.42 -23.24
C PRO A 93 2.77 2.79 -22.58
N TRP A 94 3.71 2.91 -21.64
CA TRP A 94 4.10 4.16 -20.99
C TRP A 94 5.57 4.48 -21.26
N ALA A 95 5.91 5.77 -21.28
CA ALA A 95 7.25 6.22 -21.68
C ALA A 95 8.23 6.35 -20.51
N GLU A 96 7.74 6.66 -19.31
CA GLU A 96 8.58 7.04 -18.16
C GLU A 96 8.29 6.17 -16.93
N PRO A 97 9.30 5.91 -16.07
CA PRO A 97 9.06 5.20 -14.81
C PRO A 97 7.98 5.88 -13.98
N VAL A 98 7.16 5.08 -13.31
CA VAL A 98 6.07 5.57 -12.47
C VAL A 98 6.28 5.16 -11.03
N MET A 99 6.34 6.17 -10.16
CA MET A 99 6.33 5.95 -8.72
C MET A 99 4.90 5.71 -8.25
N SER A 100 4.67 4.56 -7.62
CA SER A 100 3.37 4.10 -7.13
C SER A 100 3.40 3.99 -5.59
N PRO A 101 2.33 4.37 -4.88
CA PRO A 101 2.24 4.14 -3.44
C PRO A 101 2.16 2.65 -3.14
N ALA A 102 2.99 2.18 -2.21
CA ALA A 102 3.03 0.79 -1.77
C ALA A 102 2.40 0.61 -0.39
N VAL A 103 2.52 1.63 0.47
CA VAL A 103 1.93 1.63 1.81
C VAL A 103 1.41 3.04 2.10
N TRP A 104 0.17 3.17 2.52
CA TRP A 104 -0.40 4.46 2.91
C TRP A 104 -1.40 4.34 4.05
N THR A 105 -1.63 5.48 4.68
CA THR A 105 -2.72 5.68 5.62
C THR A 105 -3.67 6.77 5.12
N ARG A 106 -4.93 6.72 5.57
CA ARG A 106 -5.93 7.76 5.29
C ARG A 106 -6.80 7.97 6.53
N GLN A 107 -7.19 9.21 6.77
CA GLN A 107 -8.15 9.56 7.81
C GLN A 107 -9.55 9.64 7.20
N TRP A 108 -10.53 8.94 7.81
CA TRP A 108 -11.92 8.94 7.35
C TRP A 108 -12.87 9.22 8.52
N GLY A 109 -13.28 10.48 8.68
CA GLY A 109 -13.88 10.94 9.94
C GLY A 109 -12.89 10.73 11.09
N GLU A 110 -13.28 10.04 12.16
CA GLU A 110 -12.35 9.64 13.23
C GLU A 110 -11.73 8.24 12.98
N GLY A 111 -12.15 7.54 11.91
CA GLY A 111 -11.64 6.22 11.54
C GLY A 111 -10.28 6.30 10.85
N ARG A 112 -9.43 5.30 11.11
CA ARG A 112 -8.09 5.17 10.53
C ARG A 112 -8.05 4.06 9.49
N ILE A 113 -7.61 4.39 8.28
CA ILE A 113 -7.50 3.47 7.16
C ILE A 113 -6.03 3.16 6.90
N PHE A 114 -5.67 1.89 6.87
CA PHE A 114 -4.34 1.40 6.52
C PHE A 114 -4.41 0.50 5.29
N VAL A 115 -3.55 0.78 4.31
CA VAL A 115 -3.41 -0.03 3.11
C VAL A 115 -1.94 -0.37 2.89
N CYS A 116 -1.67 -1.65 2.64
CA CYS A 116 -0.37 -2.16 2.22
C CYS A 116 -0.55 -3.03 0.98
N THR A 117 0.06 -2.69 -0.15
CA THR A 117 -0.03 -3.49 -1.39
C THR A 117 1.05 -4.56 -1.49
N VAL A 118 2.09 -4.47 -0.66
CA VAL A 118 3.32 -5.25 -0.76
C VAL A 118 3.09 -6.72 -0.41
N GLY A 119 3.30 -7.61 -1.36
CA GLY A 119 3.14 -9.05 -1.21
C GLY A 119 2.25 -9.63 -2.31
N HIS A 120 1.81 -10.87 -2.12
CA HIS A 120 0.83 -11.59 -2.94
C HIS A 120 0.44 -12.91 -2.26
N GLN A 121 1.43 -13.58 -1.67
CA GLN A 121 1.30 -14.89 -1.01
C GLN A 121 1.69 -14.80 0.47
N PRO A 122 1.21 -15.71 1.33
CA PRO A 122 1.54 -15.70 2.76
C PRO A 122 3.05 -15.67 3.06
N GLN A 123 3.88 -16.27 2.21
CA GLN A 123 5.34 -16.31 2.34
C GLN A 123 5.97 -14.91 2.23
N ASP A 124 5.32 -13.94 1.59
CA ASP A 124 5.80 -12.56 1.59
C ASP A 124 5.76 -11.95 2.99
N LEU A 125 4.89 -12.46 3.88
CA LEU A 125 4.85 -12.12 5.30
C LEU A 125 5.97 -12.80 6.10
N ASP A 126 6.80 -13.66 5.50
CA ASP A 126 8.02 -14.16 6.14
C ASP A 126 9.17 -13.17 6.06
N VAL A 127 9.09 -12.18 5.18
CA VAL A 127 10.04 -11.06 5.14
C VAL A 127 9.79 -10.16 6.36
N PRO A 128 10.76 -10.03 7.30
CA PRO A 128 10.52 -9.34 8.58
C PRO A 128 10.04 -7.89 8.44
N ALA A 129 10.52 -7.18 7.42
CA ALA A 129 10.09 -5.81 7.14
C ALA A 129 8.62 -5.75 6.71
N VAL A 130 8.18 -6.64 5.81
CA VAL A 130 6.78 -6.72 5.35
C VAL A 130 5.87 -7.09 6.50
N ARG A 131 6.22 -8.14 7.26
CA ARG A 131 5.49 -8.55 8.48
C ARG A 131 5.31 -7.38 9.45
N SER A 132 6.40 -6.68 9.75
CA SER A 132 6.37 -5.54 10.68
C SER A 132 5.42 -4.45 10.23
N VAL A 133 5.44 -4.09 8.94
CA VAL A 133 4.53 -3.07 8.38
C VAL A 133 3.08 -3.50 8.51
N VAL A 134 2.76 -4.75 8.17
CA VAL A 134 1.38 -5.26 8.24
C VAL A 134 0.88 -5.32 9.69
N GLU A 135 1.65 -5.90 10.62
CA GLU A 135 1.27 -5.97 12.04
C GLU A 135 1.07 -4.58 12.67
N ARG A 136 2.00 -3.65 12.39
CA ARG A 136 1.92 -2.28 12.91
C ARG A 136 0.76 -1.51 12.27
N GLY A 137 0.47 -1.74 10.99
CA GLY A 137 -0.65 -1.14 10.27
C GLY A 137 -2.00 -1.59 10.81
N LEU A 138 -2.19 -2.90 10.99
CA LEU A 138 -3.37 -3.47 11.65
C LEU A 138 -3.56 -2.89 13.06
N THR A 139 -2.48 -2.81 13.83
CA THR A 139 -2.51 -2.24 15.20
C THR A 139 -2.79 -0.75 15.22
N TRP A 140 -2.31 0.00 14.22
CA TRP A 140 -2.52 1.43 14.13
C TRP A 140 -3.97 1.77 13.76
N ALA A 141 -4.55 1.02 12.82
CA ALA A 141 -5.93 1.21 12.38
C ALA A 141 -6.98 0.79 13.42
N SER A 142 -6.65 -0.16 14.31
CA SER A 142 -7.58 -0.68 15.32
C SER A 142 -7.74 0.21 16.57
N ARG A 143 -6.85 1.18 16.75
CA ARG A 143 -6.89 2.12 17.88
C ARG A 143 -7.93 3.20 17.67
#